data_AF-A0ABD3SXN4-F1
#
_entry.id   AF-A0ABD3SXN4-F1
#
_cell.length_a   1.000
_cell.length_b   1.000
_cell.length_c   1.000
_cell.angle_alpha   90.00
_cell.angle_beta   90.00
_cell.angle_gamma   90.00
#
_symmetry.space_group_name_H-M   'P 1'
#
loop_
_entity.id
_entity.type
_entity.pdbx_description
1 polymer ?
#
loop_
_entity_poly.entity_id
_entity_poly.type
_entity_poly.pdbx_seq_one_letter_code
_entity_poly.pdbx_strand_id
1 'polypeptide(L)'
;MKIVRRDLMRNGPGSVKMIPEESDDLWMAYNLIAEGDTVLAITVRKVLREAASGGRDAERVKLKLEVKVESVEYDQEGSVLRIRGKNILENEHVKIGAFHTLEIELHRPFVVRKVFWDSLALDVLQQASDPKASADLAVVMMQEGLAHIFLIGKSVTITQSRIETSIPRKHGPSIAGYDKALNKFFDNVLQAFLKHVDFSVVRCAVIASPGFTKDQFHRHLLMEAERKQLRPVIENKSRIILVHTTSGYKHSLREVLDAPSVMNMIKDTKAAQEVRALKDFFDMLSNDPARACYGPKHVEVAHERMAVQTLLITDELFRSCDIATRKRYVNLVDSVKASGGTAHIFSSMHVSGEQLAQLTGIAAILRFPLPDLEDLEM
;
A
#
# COMPACT_ATOMS: atom_id res chain seq x y z
N MET A 1 11.44 -6.48 1.77
CA MET A 1 12.63 -5.81 1.18
C MET A 1 13.90 -6.38 1.78
N LYS A 2 14.84 -6.81 0.95
CA LYS A 2 16.13 -7.33 1.43
C LYS A 2 17.17 -6.23 1.52
N ILE A 3 17.65 -5.96 2.74
CA ILE A 3 18.74 -5.02 2.99
C ILE A 3 20.07 -5.76 2.78
N VAL A 4 20.87 -5.32 1.81
CA VAL A 4 22.16 -5.96 1.45
C VAL A 4 23.31 -5.35 2.23
N ARG A 5 23.32 -4.02 2.35
CA ARG A 5 24.35 -3.29 3.10
C ARG A 5 23.71 -2.08 3.76
N ARG A 6 24.04 -1.89 5.05
CA ARG A 6 23.56 -0.78 5.87
C ARG A 6 24.79 -0.04 6.40
N ASP A 7 25.00 1.18 5.93
CA ASP A 7 26.10 2.04 6.34
C ASP A 7 25.49 3.35 6.85
N LEU A 8 25.06 3.34 8.11
CA LEU A 8 24.25 4.41 8.71
C LEU A 8 24.94 4.96 9.96
N MET A 9 25.04 6.28 10.04
CA MET A 9 25.23 6.98 11.31
C MET A 9 23.86 7.40 11.85
N ARG A 10 23.63 7.18 13.15
CA ARG A 10 22.36 7.54 13.81
C ARG A 10 22.21 9.06 13.76
N ASN A 11 21.10 9.56 13.21
CA ASN A 11 20.85 10.99 12.95
C ASN A 11 21.95 11.68 12.11
N GLY A 12 22.59 10.94 11.21
CA GLY A 12 23.67 11.44 10.36
C GLY A 12 23.56 10.95 8.92
N PRO A 13 24.57 11.26 8.09
CA PRO A 13 24.61 10.78 6.72
C PRO A 13 24.82 9.28 6.68
N GLY A 14 24.24 8.65 5.67
CA GLY A 14 24.34 7.20 5.50
C GLY A 14 23.84 6.73 4.15
N SER A 15 24.23 5.51 3.81
CA SER A 15 23.80 4.82 2.60
C SER A 15 23.25 3.44 2.91
N VAL A 16 22.19 3.07 2.20
CA VAL A 16 21.56 1.75 2.33
C VAL A 16 21.38 1.16 0.95
N LYS A 17 21.92 -0.05 0.76
CA LYS A 17 21.72 -0.85 -0.44
C LYS A 17 20.61 -1.86 -0.19
N MET A 18 19.58 -1.82 -1.02
CA MET A 18 18.36 -2.60 -0.84
C MET A 18 17.93 -3.26 -2.14
N ILE A 19 17.18 -4.36 -2.03
CA ILE A 19 16.55 -5.07 -3.14
C ILE A 19 15.06 -5.18 -2.81
N PRO A 20 14.17 -4.60 -3.63
CA PRO A 20 12.73 -4.79 -3.49
C PRO A 20 12.36 -6.17 -4.01
N GLU A 21 11.69 -6.99 -3.21
CA GLU A 21 11.26 -8.34 -3.57
C GLU A 21 9.76 -8.36 -3.90
N GLU A 22 8.97 -7.60 -3.15
CA GLU A 22 7.51 -7.49 -3.28
C GLU A 22 7.10 -6.09 -3.80
N SER A 23 5.89 -5.94 -4.36
CA SER A 23 5.36 -4.63 -4.79
C SER A 23 5.26 -3.64 -3.64
N ASP A 24 4.94 -4.11 -2.43
CA ASP A 24 4.89 -3.31 -1.21
C ASP A 24 6.25 -2.68 -0.88
N ASP A 25 7.36 -3.34 -1.23
CA ASP A 25 8.70 -2.79 -1.01
C ASP A 25 8.94 -1.54 -1.84
N LEU A 26 8.37 -1.46 -3.06
CA LEU A 26 8.49 -0.27 -3.91
C LEU A 26 7.73 0.91 -3.32
N TRP A 27 6.59 0.67 -2.67
CA TRP A 27 5.88 1.70 -1.91
C TRP A 27 6.69 2.18 -0.70
N MET A 28 7.32 1.26 0.02
CA MET A 28 8.20 1.64 1.13
C MET A 28 9.42 2.43 0.63
N ALA A 29 9.99 2.07 -0.52
CA ALA A 29 11.05 2.82 -1.17
C ALA A 29 10.58 4.21 -1.62
N TYR A 30 9.37 4.31 -2.16
CA TYR A 30 8.73 5.57 -2.52
C TYR A 30 8.62 6.50 -1.32
N ASN A 31 8.16 6.01 -0.18
CA ASN A 31 8.04 6.78 1.06
C ASN A 31 9.40 7.12 1.67
N LEU A 32 10.41 6.29 1.44
CA LEU A 32 11.76 6.52 1.95
C LEU A 32 12.47 7.63 1.17
N ILE A 33 12.39 7.65 -0.16
CA ILE A 33 13.16 8.56 -1.01
C ILE A 33 12.51 9.94 -1.06
N ALA A 34 13.28 10.98 -0.72
CA ALA A 34 12.83 12.37 -0.73
C ALA A 34 13.62 13.20 -1.74
N GLU A 35 13.09 14.38 -2.07
CA GLU A 35 13.78 15.35 -2.91
C GLU A 35 15.11 15.78 -2.27
N GLY A 36 16.15 15.89 -3.10
CA GLY A 36 17.51 16.22 -2.65
C GLY A 36 18.36 15.02 -2.24
N ASP A 37 17.77 13.84 -2.03
CA ASP A 37 18.52 12.60 -1.80
C ASP A 37 19.26 12.15 -3.06
N THR A 38 20.21 11.23 -2.89
CA THR A 38 20.93 10.63 -4.02
C THR A 38 20.59 9.15 -4.13
N VAL A 39 20.27 8.71 -5.36
CA VAL A 39 19.92 7.33 -5.64
C VAL A 39 20.83 6.79 -6.73
N LEU A 40 21.44 5.63 -6.46
CA LEU A 40 22.31 4.91 -7.38
C LEU A 40 21.61 3.62 -7.82
N ALA A 41 21.31 3.52 -9.11
CA ALA A 41 20.66 2.36 -9.70
C ALA A 41 21.24 2.03 -11.08
N ILE A 42 20.92 0.83 -11.58
CA ILE A 42 21.29 0.40 -12.93
C ILE A 42 20.11 0.72 -13.85
N THR A 43 20.36 1.46 -14.94
CA THR A 43 19.37 1.75 -15.97
C THR A 43 19.86 1.35 -17.35
N VAL A 44 18.95 1.34 -18.32
CA VAL A 44 19.27 1.07 -19.72
C VAL A 44 19.02 2.35 -20.50
N ARG A 45 20.01 2.80 -21.27
CA ARG A 45 19.87 3.95 -22.16
C ARG A 45 20.12 3.55 -23.60
N LYS A 46 19.28 4.01 -24.51
CA LYS A 46 19.54 3.95 -25.95
C LYS A 46 20.55 5.05 -26.29
N VAL A 47 21.76 4.65 -26.64
CA VAL A 47 22.83 5.55 -27.08
C VAL A 47 22.88 5.50 -28.60
N LEU A 48 22.72 6.68 -29.22
CA LEU A 48 22.89 6.82 -30.66
C LEU A 48 24.38 6.94 -30.95
N ARG A 49 24.92 6.01 -31.74
CA ARG A 49 26.28 6.13 -32.29
C ARG A 49 26.15 6.51 -33.76
N GLU A 50 26.88 7.55 -34.15
CA GLU A 50 27.01 7.90 -35.56
C GLU A 50 28.04 6.97 -36.20
N ALA A 51 27.60 6.13 -37.13
CA ALA A 51 28.51 5.30 -37.90
C ALA A 51 29.22 6.15 -38.96
N ALA A 52 30.47 5.83 -39.27
CA ALA A 52 31.28 6.54 -40.28
C ALA A 52 30.64 6.54 -41.70
N SER A 53 29.65 5.69 -41.96
CA SER A 53 28.89 5.64 -43.22
C SER A 53 27.64 6.53 -43.25
N GLY A 54 27.42 7.39 -42.25
CA GLY A 54 26.23 8.27 -42.15
C GLY A 54 24.96 7.59 -41.63
N GLY A 55 25.03 6.32 -41.20
CA GLY A 55 23.94 5.61 -40.54
C GLY A 55 23.87 5.93 -39.03
N ARG A 56 22.65 6.04 -38.49
CA ARG A 56 22.42 6.12 -37.04
C ARG A 56 22.18 4.72 -36.50
N ASP A 57 23.19 4.15 -35.85
CA ASP A 57 23.01 2.90 -35.11
C ASP A 57 22.65 3.21 -33.66
N ALA A 58 21.78 2.40 -33.07
CA ALA A 58 21.25 2.65 -31.75
C ALA A 58 21.43 1.45 -30.84
N GLU A 59 22.40 1.57 -29.95
CA GLU A 59 22.76 0.52 -29.01
C GLU A 59 22.10 0.76 -27.65
N ARG A 60 21.58 -0.30 -27.01
CA ARG A 60 21.05 -0.24 -25.65
C ARG A 60 22.15 -0.59 -24.67
N VAL A 61 22.67 0.40 -23.94
CA VAL A 61 23.77 0.22 -22.98
C VAL A 61 23.21 0.24 -21.57
N LYS A 62 23.61 -0.75 -20.75
CA LYS A 62 23.34 -0.78 -19.30
C LYS A 62 24.33 0.16 -18.60
N LEU A 63 23.82 1.11 -17.84
CA LEU A 63 24.61 2.13 -17.17
C LEU A 63 24.27 2.16 -15.69
N LYS A 64 25.27 2.44 -14.87
CA LYS A 64 25.09 2.68 -13.45
C LYS A 64 25.11 4.18 -13.22
N LEU A 65 23.96 4.75 -12.88
CA LEU A 65 23.80 6.19 -12.74
C LEU A 65 23.48 6.54 -11.29
N GLU A 66 24.05 7.65 -10.85
CA GLU A 66 23.77 8.25 -9.55
C GLU A 66 23.04 9.56 -9.78
N VAL A 67 21.80 9.64 -9.33
CA VAL A 67 20.90 10.75 -9.61
C VAL A 67 20.55 11.46 -8.32
N LYS A 68 20.69 12.79 -8.32
CA LYS A 68 20.13 13.66 -7.29
C LYS A 68 18.64 13.81 -7.57
N VAL A 69 17.81 13.31 -6.66
CA VAL A 69 16.36 13.24 -6.78
C VAL A 69 15.78 14.65 -6.84
N GLU A 70 14.98 14.90 -7.87
CA GLU A 70 14.15 16.11 -7.98
C GLU A 70 12.66 15.78 -7.89
N SER A 71 12.23 14.64 -8.43
CA SER A 71 10.87 14.14 -8.25
C SER A 71 10.84 12.62 -8.22
N VAL A 72 9.83 12.07 -7.56
CA VAL A 72 9.63 10.63 -7.42
C VAL A 72 8.17 10.32 -7.68
N GLU A 73 7.92 9.43 -8.63
CA GLU A 73 6.60 8.98 -9.06
C GLU A 73 6.47 7.48 -8.83
N TYR A 74 5.36 7.04 -8.26
CA TYR A 74 5.05 5.62 -8.07
C TYR A 74 3.86 5.23 -8.93
N ASP A 75 4.04 4.20 -9.75
CA ASP A 75 2.99 3.59 -10.56
C ASP A 75 2.51 2.31 -9.89
N GLN A 76 1.28 2.35 -9.36
CA GLN A 76 0.67 1.23 -8.65
C GLN A 76 0.36 0.05 -9.57
N GLU A 77 -0.12 0.30 -10.79
CA GLU A 77 -0.50 -0.76 -11.73
C GLU A 77 0.74 -1.42 -12.33
N GLY A 78 1.75 -0.60 -12.66
CA GLY A 78 3.02 -1.09 -13.20
C GLY A 78 3.93 -1.74 -12.15
N SER A 79 3.72 -1.47 -10.85
CA SER A 79 4.70 -1.77 -9.79
C SER A 79 6.09 -1.26 -10.17
N VAL A 80 6.16 0.01 -10.58
CA VAL A 80 7.42 0.67 -10.97
C VAL A 80 7.55 1.99 -10.22
N LEU A 81 8.74 2.21 -9.66
CA LEU A 81 9.11 3.47 -9.03
C LEU A 81 10.01 4.26 -9.99
N ARG A 82 9.55 5.43 -10.44
CA ARG A 82 10.29 6.33 -11.31
C ARG A 82 10.89 7.47 -10.51
N ILE A 83 12.20 7.64 -10.59
CA ILE A 83 12.95 8.66 -9.87
C ILE A 83 13.60 9.58 -10.88
N ARG A 84 13.12 10.81 -11.00
CA ARG A 84 13.67 11.82 -11.90
C ARG A 84 14.68 12.67 -11.15
N GLY A 85 15.78 13.00 -11.83
CA GLY A 85 16.73 13.95 -11.29
C GLY A 85 17.94 14.19 -12.18
N LYS A 86 18.97 14.81 -11.59
CA LYS A 86 20.21 15.14 -12.29
C LYS A 86 21.32 14.15 -11.97
N ASN A 87 22.04 13.70 -12.98
CA ASN A 87 23.18 12.81 -12.81
C ASN A 87 24.36 13.52 -12.10
N ILE A 88 24.89 12.91 -11.06
CA ILE A 88 26.06 13.42 -10.31
C ILE A 88 27.35 12.70 -10.73
N LEU A 89 27.24 11.43 -11.14
CA LEU A 89 28.40 10.58 -11.43
C LEU A 89 28.79 10.68 -12.90
N GLU A 90 30.06 10.97 -13.18
CA GLU A 90 30.57 11.02 -14.55
C GLU A 90 30.47 9.65 -15.22
N ASN A 91 29.84 9.61 -16.41
CA ASN A 91 29.72 8.41 -17.21
C ASN A 91 30.03 8.73 -18.67
N GLU A 92 30.62 7.76 -19.38
CA GLU A 92 31.00 7.91 -20.80
C GLU A 92 29.82 8.30 -21.72
N HIS A 93 28.59 7.98 -21.32
CA HIS A 93 27.38 8.22 -22.12
C HIS A 93 26.44 9.26 -21.50
N VAL A 94 26.73 9.77 -20.30
CA VAL A 94 25.85 10.71 -19.59
C VAL A 94 26.69 11.80 -18.95
N LYS A 95 26.53 13.04 -19.45
CA LYS A 95 27.18 14.22 -18.87
C LYS A 95 26.68 14.44 -17.43
N ILE A 96 27.56 14.99 -16.60
CA ILE A 96 27.20 15.47 -15.25
C ILE A 96 26.13 16.57 -15.39
N GLY A 97 25.13 16.54 -14.52
CA GLY A 97 24.02 17.49 -14.52
C GLY A 97 22.92 17.20 -15.55
N ALA A 98 23.09 16.20 -16.42
CA ALA A 98 22.03 15.80 -17.34
C ALA A 98 20.86 15.15 -16.59
N PHE A 99 19.64 15.46 -17.03
CA PHE A 99 18.43 14.84 -16.51
C PHE A 99 18.33 13.38 -16.92
N HIS A 100 17.97 12.54 -15.95
CA HIS A 100 17.68 11.14 -16.17
C HIS A 100 16.57 10.67 -15.23
N THR A 101 15.79 9.70 -15.69
CA THR A 101 14.76 9.04 -14.90
C THR A 101 15.21 7.61 -14.64
N LEU A 102 15.45 7.27 -13.37
CA LEU A 102 15.74 5.91 -12.94
C LEU A 102 14.43 5.16 -12.76
N GLU A 103 14.29 3.99 -13.37
CA GLU A 103 13.18 3.07 -13.12
C GLU A 103 13.68 1.95 -12.19
N ILE A 104 13.12 1.88 -10.99
CA ILE A 104 13.42 0.83 -10.03
C ILE A 104 12.42 -0.31 -10.25
N GLU A 105 12.95 -1.46 -10.63
CA GLU A 105 12.19 -2.70 -10.83
C GLU A 105 12.38 -3.65 -9.65
N LEU A 106 11.44 -4.60 -9.50
CA LEU A 106 11.58 -5.71 -8.55
C LEU A 106 12.86 -6.52 -8.80
N HIS A 107 13.42 -7.07 -7.73
CA HIS A 107 14.63 -7.90 -7.70
C HIS A 107 15.92 -7.20 -8.18
N ARG A 108 15.89 -5.89 -8.46
CA ARG A 108 17.08 -5.11 -8.82
C ARG A 108 17.59 -4.29 -7.63
N PRO A 109 18.90 -4.35 -7.32
CA PRO A 109 19.46 -3.58 -6.23
C PRO A 109 19.56 -2.09 -6.59
N PHE A 110 19.22 -1.24 -5.63
CA PHE A 110 19.49 0.19 -5.67
C PHE A 110 20.10 0.66 -4.34
N VAL A 111 20.80 1.79 -4.37
CA VAL A 111 21.38 2.40 -3.17
C VAL A 111 20.76 3.77 -2.97
N VAL A 112 20.24 4.02 -1.79
CA VAL A 112 19.78 5.35 -1.36
C VAL A 112 20.83 5.92 -0.43
N ARG A 113 21.27 7.15 -0.69
CA ARG A 113 22.07 7.92 0.26
C ARG A 113 21.31 9.18 0.65
N LYS A 114 21.23 9.38 1.96
CA LYS A 114 20.59 10.53 2.59
C LYS A 114 21.61 11.26 3.44
N VAL A 115 21.45 12.58 3.51
CA VAL A 115 22.23 13.44 4.40
C VAL A 115 21.80 13.22 5.86
N PHE A 116 20.52 12.94 6.08
CA PHE A 116 19.96 12.74 7.40
C PHE A 116 18.97 11.57 7.38
N TRP A 117 19.19 10.61 8.28
CA TRP A 117 18.30 9.46 8.50
C TRP A 117 17.45 9.69 9.75
N ASP A 118 16.18 10.05 9.54
CA ASP A 118 15.18 10.23 10.59
C ASP A 118 14.86 8.90 11.31
N SER A 119 14.35 8.96 12.54
CA SER A 119 13.80 7.82 13.28
C SER A 119 12.76 7.05 12.45
N LEU A 120 11.84 7.79 11.81
CA LEU A 120 10.82 7.26 10.92
C LEU A 120 11.40 6.48 9.74
N ALA A 121 12.46 6.99 9.12
CA ALA A 121 13.11 6.32 8.01
C ALA A 121 13.75 4.98 8.45
N LEU A 122 14.30 4.93 9.67
CA LEU A 122 14.84 3.70 10.26
C LEU A 122 13.73 2.71 10.59
N ASP A 123 12.59 3.18 11.12
CA ASP A 123 11.41 2.35 11.40
C ASP A 123 10.85 1.74 10.11
N VAL A 124 10.75 2.53 9.02
CA VAL A 124 10.33 2.04 7.69
C VAL A 124 11.29 0.97 7.19
N LEU A 125 12.62 1.17 7.30
CA LEU A 125 13.59 0.15 6.92
C LEU A 125 13.45 -1.14 7.74
N GLN A 126 13.20 -1.03 9.04
CA GLN A 126 13.02 -2.18 9.90
C GLN A 126 11.74 -2.94 9.55
N GLN A 127 10.64 -2.22 9.28
CA GLN A 127 9.39 -2.81 8.80
C GLN A 127 9.56 -3.49 7.43
N ALA A 128 10.32 -2.87 6.53
CA ALA A 128 10.57 -3.41 5.19
C ALA A 128 11.43 -4.68 5.25
N SER A 129 12.29 -4.79 6.25
CA SER A 129 13.18 -5.93 6.45
C SER A 129 12.52 -7.13 7.13
N ASP A 130 11.34 -6.99 7.74
CA ASP A 130 10.71 -8.09 8.47
C ASP A 130 9.93 -9.03 7.52
N PRO A 131 10.40 -10.28 7.33
CA PRO A 131 9.71 -11.26 6.50
C PRO A 131 8.44 -11.78 7.18
N LYS A 132 8.30 -11.71 8.51
CA LYS A 132 7.09 -12.20 9.20
C LYS A 132 5.85 -11.37 8.90
N ALA A 133 6.07 -10.14 8.42
CA ALA A 133 5.00 -9.24 8.06
C ALA A 133 4.43 -9.51 6.64
N SER A 134 5.03 -10.38 5.81
CA SER A 134 4.52 -10.73 4.46
C SER A 134 3.24 -11.56 4.59
N ALA A 135 2.10 -10.91 4.52
CA ALA A 135 0.81 -11.54 4.67
C ALA A 135 -0.19 -10.82 3.78
N ASP A 136 -0.22 -11.21 2.52
CA ASP A 136 -1.20 -10.68 1.59
C ASP A 136 -2.55 -11.35 1.85
N LEU A 137 -3.61 -10.54 1.96
CA LEU A 137 -5.00 -10.97 1.93
C LEU A 137 -5.51 -10.79 0.50
N ALA A 138 -5.96 -11.87 -0.13
CA ALA A 138 -6.69 -11.74 -1.39
C ALA A 138 -8.18 -11.54 -1.07
N VAL A 139 -8.78 -10.46 -1.56
CA VAL A 139 -10.22 -10.20 -1.40
C VAL A 139 -10.87 -10.18 -2.77
N VAL A 140 -11.81 -11.08 -2.98
CA VAL A 140 -12.66 -11.13 -4.17
C VAL A 140 -14.00 -10.50 -3.79
N MET A 141 -14.20 -9.25 -4.19
CA MET A 141 -15.47 -8.55 -4.06
C MET A 141 -16.32 -8.83 -5.28
N MET A 142 -17.57 -9.24 -5.08
CA MET A 142 -18.46 -9.63 -6.16
C MET A 142 -19.83 -8.99 -6.00
N GLN A 143 -20.44 -8.66 -7.12
CA GLN A 143 -21.84 -8.35 -7.31
C GLN A 143 -22.30 -9.03 -8.61
N GLU A 144 -23.61 -9.16 -8.83
CA GLU A 144 -24.13 -9.65 -10.10
C GLU A 144 -23.63 -8.76 -11.26
N GLY A 145 -22.70 -9.29 -12.05
CA GLY A 145 -22.15 -8.63 -13.24
C GLY A 145 -20.88 -7.81 -13.01
N LEU A 146 -20.37 -7.74 -11.78
CA LEU A 146 -19.14 -7.01 -11.44
C LEU A 146 -18.34 -7.75 -10.39
N ALA A 147 -17.06 -7.99 -10.66
CA ALA A 147 -16.13 -8.55 -9.68
C ALA A 147 -14.82 -7.77 -9.68
N HIS A 148 -14.30 -7.53 -8.48
CA HIS A 148 -12.99 -6.95 -8.25
C HIS A 148 -12.15 -7.91 -7.41
N ILE A 149 -10.93 -8.16 -7.87
CA ILE A 149 -9.94 -8.92 -7.11
C ILE A 149 -8.94 -7.91 -6.55
N PHE A 150 -8.87 -7.82 -5.24
CA PHE A 150 -7.94 -7.00 -4.50
C PHE A 150 -6.87 -7.87 -3.85
N LEU A 151 -5.64 -7.38 -3.85
CA LEU A 151 -4.55 -7.90 -3.04
C LEU A 151 -4.22 -6.84 -2.00
N ILE A 152 -4.47 -7.15 -0.73
CA ILE A 152 -4.18 -6.25 0.38
C ILE A 152 -2.85 -6.71 0.98
N GLY A 153 -1.81 -5.92 0.74
CA GLY A 153 -0.51 -6.09 1.38
C GLY A 153 -0.47 -5.43 2.75
N LYS A 154 0.74 -5.19 3.24
CA LYS A 154 1.01 -4.53 4.53
C LYS A 154 0.65 -3.05 4.48
N SER A 155 0.94 -2.41 3.34
CA SER A 155 0.84 -0.96 3.18
C SER A 155 -0.01 -0.55 1.98
N VAL A 156 -0.18 -1.40 0.98
CA VAL A 156 -0.92 -1.02 -0.24
C VAL A 156 -2.07 -1.99 -0.50
N THR A 157 -3.22 -1.46 -0.91
CA THR A 157 -4.31 -2.25 -1.48
C THR A 157 -4.28 -2.14 -2.99
N ILE A 158 -3.90 -3.21 -3.68
CA ILE A 158 -3.78 -3.24 -5.15
C ILE A 158 -5.04 -3.87 -5.75
N THR A 159 -5.60 -3.22 -6.77
CA THR A 159 -6.68 -3.81 -7.58
C THR A 159 -6.07 -4.58 -8.74
N GLN A 160 -6.15 -5.90 -8.72
CA GLN A 160 -5.50 -6.77 -9.70
C GLN A 160 -6.32 -6.95 -10.98
N SER A 161 -7.64 -7.09 -10.82
CA SER A 161 -8.53 -7.27 -11.96
C SER A 161 -9.92 -6.74 -11.67
N ARG A 162 -10.51 -6.08 -12.67
CA ARG A 162 -11.92 -5.70 -12.72
C ARG A 162 -12.59 -6.49 -13.84
N ILE A 163 -13.63 -7.22 -13.50
CA ILE A 163 -14.39 -8.04 -14.44
C ILE A 163 -15.80 -7.50 -14.45
N GLU A 164 -16.25 -7.03 -15.61
CA GLU A 164 -17.60 -6.55 -15.82
C GLU A 164 -18.27 -7.36 -16.91
N THR A 165 -19.45 -7.88 -16.60
CA THR A 165 -20.29 -8.59 -17.55
C THR A 165 -21.72 -8.12 -17.38
N SER A 166 -22.36 -7.71 -18.47
CA SER A 166 -23.78 -7.38 -18.44
C SER A 166 -24.61 -8.66 -18.26
N ILE A 167 -25.20 -8.83 -17.08
CA ILE A 167 -26.09 -9.95 -16.77
C ILE A 167 -27.53 -9.50 -17.04
N PRO A 168 -28.31 -10.24 -17.87
CA PRO A 168 -29.69 -9.88 -18.15
C PRO A 168 -30.54 -10.00 -16.88
N ARG A 169 -31.59 -9.18 -16.73
CA ARG A 169 -32.47 -9.27 -15.55
C ARG A 169 -33.30 -10.56 -15.59
N LYS A 170 -33.58 -11.12 -14.41
CA LYS A 170 -34.37 -12.34 -14.24
C LYS A 170 -35.87 -12.08 -14.50
N HIS A 171 -36.26 -11.88 -15.76
CA HIS A 171 -37.66 -11.73 -16.16
C HIS A 171 -37.97 -12.50 -17.46
N GLY A 172 -39.08 -13.24 -17.47
CA GLY A 172 -39.63 -13.89 -18.66
C GLY A 172 -38.71 -14.93 -19.32
N PRO A 173 -38.67 -15.03 -20.66
CA PRO A 173 -37.87 -16.05 -21.39
C PRO A 173 -36.35 -15.88 -21.24
N SER A 174 -35.88 -14.78 -20.64
CA SER A 174 -34.46 -14.50 -20.39
C SER A 174 -33.88 -15.25 -19.19
N ILE A 175 -34.67 -16.02 -18.44
CA ILE A 175 -34.23 -16.82 -17.28
C ILE A 175 -33.21 -17.89 -17.70
N ALA A 176 -33.39 -18.55 -18.84
CA ALA A 176 -32.42 -19.55 -19.33
C ALA A 176 -31.08 -18.91 -19.75
N GLY A 177 -31.11 -17.65 -20.22
CA GLY A 177 -29.92 -16.88 -20.54
C GLY A 177 -29.18 -16.36 -19.30
N TYR A 178 -29.92 -16.11 -18.21
CA TYR A 178 -29.38 -15.64 -16.93
C TYR A 178 -28.37 -16.61 -16.34
N ASP A 179 -28.77 -17.86 -16.11
CA ASP A 179 -27.91 -18.87 -15.47
C ASP A 179 -26.65 -19.14 -16.31
N LYS A 180 -26.79 -19.15 -17.64
CA LYS A 180 -25.64 -19.31 -18.56
C LYS A 180 -24.69 -18.11 -18.49
N ALA A 181 -25.21 -16.88 -18.42
CA ALA A 181 -24.40 -15.68 -18.30
C ALA A 181 -23.67 -15.62 -16.94
N LEU A 182 -24.36 -16.02 -15.86
CA LEU A 182 -23.83 -16.06 -14.50
C LEU A 182 -22.73 -17.12 -14.36
N ASN A 183 -22.92 -18.32 -14.91
CA ASN A 183 -21.86 -19.34 -14.95
C ASN A 183 -20.63 -18.87 -15.73
N LYS A 184 -20.83 -18.21 -16.89
CA LYS A 184 -19.73 -17.62 -17.66
C LYS A 184 -19.00 -16.51 -16.88
N PHE A 185 -19.74 -15.70 -16.13
CA PHE A 185 -19.16 -14.69 -15.24
C PHE A 185 -18.30 -15.34 -14.15
N PHE A 186 -18.80 -16.38 -13.48
CA PHE A 186 -18.03 -17.12 -12.48
C PHE A 186 -16.78 -17.79 -13.07
N ASP A 187 -16.84 -18.32 -14.29
CA ASP A 187 -15.67 -18.88 -14.97
C ASP A 187 -14.60 -17.81 -15.23
N ASN A 188 -14.99 -16.61 -15.65
CA ASN A 188 -14.06 -15.49 -15.84
C ASN A 188 -13.42 -15.06 -14.50
N VAL A 189 -14.21 -15.01 -13.42
CA VAL A 189 -13.72 -14.67 -12.08
C VAL A 189 -12.77 -15.75 -11.56
N LEU A 190 -13.08 -17.02 -11.78
CA LEU A 190 -12.20 -18.14 -11.43
C LEU A 190 -10.86 -18.08 -12.17
N GLN A 191 -10.88 -17.76 -13.47
CA GLN A 191 -9.66 -17.60 -14.26
C GLN A 191 -8.79 -16.45 -13.75
N ALA A 192 -9.40 -15.30 -13.42
CA ALA A 192 -8.67 -14.19 -12.85
C ALA A 192 -8.14 -14.51 -11.44
N PHE A 193 -8.93 -15.20 -10.62
CA PHE A 193 -8.52 -15.63 -9.29
C PHE A 193 -7.27 -16.53 -9.36
N LEU A 194 -7.26 -17.53 -10.24
CA LEU A 194 -6.10 -18.42 -10.41
C LEU A 194 -4.86 -17.71 -10.98
N LYS A 195 -5.06 -16.66 -11.78
CA LYS A 195 -3.96 -15.89 -12.37
C LYS A 195 -3.29 -14.96 -11.36
N HIS A 196 -4.08 -14.34 -10.48
CA HIS A 196 -3.61 -13.26 -9.60
C HIS A 196 -3.42 -13.68 -8.14
N VAL A 197 -4.04 -14.78 -7.70
CA VAL A 197 -3.96 -15.25 -6.30
C VAL A 197 -3.02 -16.45 -6.21
N ASP A 198 -1.84 -16.21 -5.66
CA ASP A 198 -0.90 -17.27 -5.29
C ASP A 198 -1.03 -17.59 -3.80
N PHE A 199 -1.49 -18.80 -3.48
CA PHE A 199 -1.69 -19.27 -2.11
C PHE A 199 -0.39 -19.54 -1.33
N SER A 200 0.76 -19.54 -2.01
CA SER A 200 2.07 -19.60 -1.36
C SER A 200 2.41 -18.28 -0.64
N VAL A 201 1.98 -17.15 -1.20
CA VAL A 201 2.19 -15.79 -0.65
C VAL A 201 1.00 -15.34 0.19
N VAL A 202 -0.22 -15.57 -0.31
CA VAL A 202 -1.46 -15.06 0.29
C VAL A 202 -1.91 -15.92 1.45
N ARG A 203 -2.00 -15.40 2.67
CA ARG A 203 -2.39 -16.17 3.87
C ARG A 203 -3.85 -16.63 3.86
N CYS A 204 -4.75 -15.81 3.34
CA CYS A 204 -6.19 -16.08 3.31
C CYS A 204 -6.80 -15.48 2.04
N ALA A 205 -7.81 -16.14 1.50
CA ALA A 205 -8.63 -15.61 0.43
C ALA A 205 -10.04 -15.34 0.98
N VAL A 206 -10.54 -14.13 0.81
CA VAL A 206 -11.87 -13.73 1.25
C VAL A 206 -12.75 -13.53 0.02
N ILE A 207 -13.91 -14.16 0.01
CA ILE A 207 -14.94 -13.96 -1.01
C ILE A 207 -16.08 -13.18 -0.35
N ALA A 208 -16.31 -11.99 -0.88
CA ALA A 208 -17.24 -11.03 -0.34
C ALA A 208 -18.28 -10.64 -1.39
N SER A 209 -19.56 -10.65 -1.01
CA SER A 209 -20.63 -10.16 -1.88
C SER A 209 -21.83 -9.69 -1.05
N PRO A 210 -22.68 -8.81 -1.63
CA PRO A 210 -24.04 -8.64 -1.15
C PRO A 210 -24.86 -9.90 -1.46
N GLY A 211 -25.70 -10.32 -0.51
CA GLY A 211 -26.59 -11.47 -0.68
C GLY A 211 -25.86 -12.81 -0.83
N PHE A 212 -26.37 -13.66 -1.72
CA PHE A 212 -25.98 -15.08 -1.84
C PHE A 212 -24.95 -15.38 -2.95
N THR A 213 -24.48 -14.37 -3.68
CA THR A 213 -23.58 -14.55 -4.83
C THR A 213 -22.25 -15.20 -4.42
N LYS A 214 -21.70 -14.84 -3.25
CA LYS A 214 -20.50 -15.46 -2.66
C LYS A 214 -20.67 -16.96 -2.43
N ASP A 215 -21.84 -17.39 -1.98
CA ASP A 215 -22.11 -18.80 -1.65
C ASP A 215 -22.26 -19.61 -2.94
N GLN A 216 -22.89 -19.02 -3.97
CA GLN A 216 -22.99 -19.60 -5.30
C GLN A 216 -21.61 -19.73 -5.97
N PHE A 217 -20.81 -18.66 -5.95
CA PHE A 217 -19.47 -18.66 -6.51
C PHE A 217 -18.55 -19.64 -5.77
N HIS A 218 -18.63 -19.71 -4.44
CA HIS A 218 -17.85 -20.67 -3.65
C HIS A 218 -18.18 -22.12 -4.02
N ARG A 219 -19.46 -22.46 -4.22
CA ARG A 219 -19.86 -23.80 -4.71
C ARG A 219 -19.32 -24.07 -6.11
N HIS A 220 -19.41 -23.08 -7.02
CA HIS A 220 -18.88 -23.20 -8.38
C HIS A 220 -17.36 -23.40 -8.39
N LEU A 221 -16.64 -22.64 -7.56
CA LEU A 221 -15.19 -22.72 -7.41
C LEU A 221 -14.75 -24.08 -6.87
N LEU A 222 -15.46 -24.65 -5.90
CA LEU A 222 -15.19 -26.00 -5.40
C LEU A 222 -15.45 -27.09 -6.45
N MET A 223 -16.57 -26.98 -7.18
CA MET A 223 -16.94 -27.93 -8.24
C MET A 223 -15.92 -27.93 -9.39
N GLU A 224 -15.53 -26.74 -9.87
CA GLU A 224 -14.54 -26.60 -10.94
C GLU A 224 -13.13 -26.96 -10.46
N ALA A 225 -12.80 -26.74 -9.18
CA ALA A 225 -11.54 -27.19 -8.60
C ALA A 225 -11.42 -28.73 -8.61
N GLU A 226 -12.49 -29.45 -8.29
CA GLU A 226 -12.53 -30.91 -8.35
C GLU A 226 -12.47 -31.41 -9.80
N ARG A 227 -13.21 -30.76 -10.71
CA ARG A 227 -13.23 -31.11 -12.14
C ARG A 227 -11.87 -30.93 -12.82
N LYS A 228 -11.17 -29.83 -12.54
CA LYS A 228 -9.86 -29.49 -13.12
C LYS A 228 -8.67 -29.97 -12.28
N GLN A 229 -8.92 -30.61 -11.14
CA GLN A 229 -7.90 -31.05 -10.17
C GLN A 229 -6.93 -29.93 -9.76
N LEU A 230 -7.48 -28.75 -9.44
CA LEU A 230 -6.70 -27.61 -8.97
C LEU A 230 -6.23 -27.83 -7.53
N ARG A 231 -5.08 -28.49 -7.37
CA ARG A 231 -4.41 -28.73 -6.07
C ARG A 231 -4.36 -27.50 -5.15
N PRO A 232 -3.95 -26.29 -5.60
CA PRO A 232 -3.81 -25.16 -4.68
C PRO A 232 -5.13 -24.70 -4.07
N VAL A 233 -6.27 -24.91 -4.74
CA VAL A 233 -7.59 -24.56 -4.20
C VAL A 233 -8.11 -25.67 -3.29
N ILE A 234 -7.89 -26.93 -3.66
CA ILE A 234 -8.36 -28.10 -2.89
C ILE A 234 -7.63 -28.20 -1.54
N GLU A 235 -6.33 -27.95 -1.52
CA GLU A 235 -5.52 -28.00 -0.29
C GLU A 235 -5.82 -26.81 0.64
N ASN A 236 -6.19 -25.66 0.07
CA ASN A 236 -6.42 -24.42 0.82
C ASN A 236 -7.90 -24.10 1.04
N LYS A 237 -8.81 -25.08 0.98
CA LYS A 237 -10.27 -24.88 1.20
C LYS A 237 -10.56 -24.16 2.52
N SER A 238 -9.84 -24.46 3.59
CA SER A 238 -10.01 -23.83 4.91
C SER A 238 -9.55 -22.37 4.99
N ARG A 239 -8.75 -21.92 4.03
CA ARG A 239 -8.24 -20.54 3.94
C ARG A 239 -9.18 -19.62 3.15
N ILE A 240 -10.23 -20.17 2.56
CA ILE A 240 -11.26 -19.42 1.83
C ILE A 240 -12.38 -19.05 2.81
N ILE A 241 -12.59 -17.76 3.03
CA ILE A 241 -13.58 -17.24 3.97
C ILE A 241 -14.67 -16.49 3.22
N LEU A 242 -15.92 -16.73 3.61
CA LEU A 242 -17.08 -16.04 3.07
C LEU A 242 -17.48 -14.89 3.98
N VAL A 243 -17.62 -13.69 3.41
CA VAL A 243 -18.02 -12.49 4.16
C VAL A 243 -19.17 -11.81 3.44
N HIS A 244 -20.12 -11.28 4.22
CA HIS A 244 -21.20 -10.47 3.68
C HIS A 244 -20.73 -9.02 3.53
N THR A 245 -21.03 -8.38 2.41
CA THR A 245 -20.75 -6.94 2.19
C THR A 245 -21.97 -6.22 1.65
N THR A 246 -22.03 -4.91 1.83
CA THR A 246 -23.09 -4.05 1.28
C THR A 246 -22.99 -3.90 -0.23
N SER A 247 -21.77 -3.86 -0.77
CA SER A 247 -21.51 -3.65 -2.19
C SER A 247 -20.33 -4.48 -2.70
N GLY A 248 -20.18 -4.56 -4.02
CA GLY A 248 -19.06 -5.22 -4.72
C GLY A 248 -17.89 -4.30 -5.06
N TYR A 249 -17.93 -3.02 -4.69
CA TYR A 249 -16.88 -2.03 -5.01
C TYR A 249 -15.84 -1.87 -3.90
N LYS A 250 -14.77 -1.11 -4.19
CA LYS A 250 -13.62 -0.85 -3.28
C LYS A 250 -14.03 -0.34 -1.89
N HIS A 251 -15.06 0.51 -1.78
CA HIS A 251 -15.46 1.12 -0.50
C HIS A 251 -15.94 0.07 0.53
N SER A 252 -16.54 -1.03 0.09
CA SER A 252 -17.01 -2.12 0.97
C SER A 252 -15.87 -3.03 1.45
N LEU A 253 -14.64 -2.85 0.96
CA LEU A 253 -13.46 -3.59 1.44
C LEU A 253 -13.20 -3.34 2.93
N ARG A 254 -13.58 -2.15 3.44
CA ARG A 254 -13.56 -1.85 4.87
C ARG A 254 -14.41 -2.83 5.69
N GLU A 255 -15.62 -3.13 5.24
CA GLU A 255 -16.52 -4.06 5.95
C GLU A 255 -15.93 -5.46 6.01
N VAL A 256 -15.22 -5.86 4.95
CA VAL A 256 -14.50 -7.15 4.91
C VAL A 256 -13.40 -7.19 5.96
N LEU A 257 -12.63 -6.12 6.09
CA LEU A 257 -11.56 -6.02 7.08
C LEU A 257 -12.09 -5.91 8.52
N ASP A 258 -13.29 -5.36 8.73
CA ASP A 258 -13.91 -5.27 10.07
C ASP A 258 -14.57 -6.60 10.50
N ALA A 259 -14.83 -7.52 9.58
CA ALA A 259 -15.48 -8.78 9.89
C ALA A 259 -14.64 -9.63 10.87
N PRO A 260 -15.23 -10.15 11.97
CA PRO A 260 -14.48 -10.86 13.01
C PRO A 260 -13.84 -12.16 12.51
N SER A 261 -14.46 -12.82 11.53
CA SER A 261 -13.90 -14.03 10.87
C SER A 261 -12.57 -13.74 10.18
N VAL A 262 -12.45 -12.57 9.55
CA VAL A 262 -11.25 -12.11 8.86
C VAL A 262 -10.23 -11.57 9.87
N MET A 263 -10.67 -10.77 10.85
CA MET A 263 -9.80 -10.20 11.89
C MET A 263 -9.07 -11.25 12.72
N ASN A 264 -9.71 -12.38 13.03
CA ASN A 264 -9.07 -13.46 13.78
C ASN A 264 -7.89 -14.09 13.02
N MET A 265 -7.98 -14.13 11.68
CA MET A 265 -6.93 -14.67 10.81
C MET A 265 -5.81 -13.66 10.56
N ILE A 266 -6.15 -12.37 10.61
CA ILE A 266 -5.27 -11.25 10.22
C ILE A 266 -4.71 -10.51 11.46
N LYS A 267 -5.01 -10.98 12.68
CA LYS A 267 -4.68 -10.34 13.96
C LYS A 267 -3.20 -9.91 14.11
N ASP A 268 -2.28 -10.65 13.49
CA ASP A 268 -0.83 -10.44 13.62
C ASP A 268 -0.27 -9.51 12.53
N THR A 269 -1.12 -8.96 11.65
CA THR A 269 -0.69 -8.07 10.58
C THR A 269 -0.83 -6.60 10.96
N LYS A 270 -0.02 -5.75 10.33
CA LYS A 270 -0.09 -4.29 10.48
C LYS A 270 -1.46 -3.73 10.07
N ALA A 271 -2.02 -4.23 8.96
CA ALA A 271 -3.33 -3.79 8.47
C ALA A 271 -4.45 -4.00 9.51
N ALA A 272 -4.46 -5.10 10.25
CA ALA A 272 -5.44 -5.32 11.32
C ALA A 272 -5.29 -4.31 12.48
N GLN A 273 -4.05 -3.93 12.84
CA GLN A 273 -3.81 -2.94 13.87
C GLN A 273 -4.29 -1.55 13.44
N GLU A 274 -4.04 -1.17 12.19
CA GLU A 274 -4.51 0.09 11.60
C GLU A 274 -6.03 0.17 11.55
N VAL A 275 -6.70 -0.89 11.08
CA VAL A 275 -8.17 -0.95 11.01
C VAL A 275 -8.77 -0.87 12.41
N ARG A 276 -8.19 -1.57 13.39
CA ARG A 276 -8.64 -1.49 14.80
C ARG A 276 -8.45 -0.09 15.38
N ALA A 277 -7.27 0.50 15.22
CA ALA A 277 -6.99 1.83 15.77
C ALA A 277 -7.93 2.91 15.20
N LEU A 278 -8.26 2.81 13.91
CA LEU A 278 -9.20 3.71 13.25
C LEU A 278 -10.66 3.45 13.67
N LYS A 279 -11.04 2.19 13.91
CA LYS A 279 -12.34 1.84 14.49
C LYS A 279 -12.48 2.40 15.91
N ASP A 280 -11.47 2.16 16.76
CA ASP A 280 -11.42 2.69 18.12
C ASP A 280 -11.56 4.22 18.14
N PHE A 281 -10.94 4.91 17.17
CA PHE A 281 -11.10 6.37 17.01
C PHE A 281 -12.54 6.78 16.69
N PHE A 282 -13.21 6.13 15.74
CA PHE A 282 -14.61 6.43 15.43
C PHE A 282 -15.57 6.07 16.55
N ASP A 283 -15.28 4.98 17.27
CA ASP A 283 -16.05 4.58 18.44
C ASP A 283 -15.88 5.60 19.58
N MET A 284 -14.67 6.14 19.78
CA MET A 284 -14.44 7.23 20.75
C MET A 284 -15.14 8.52 20.31
N LEU A 285 -15.09 8.89 19.04
CA LEU A 285 -15.78 10.09 18.53
C LEU A 285 -17.30 10.00 18.74
N SER A 286 -17.87 8.79 18.66
CA SER A 286 -19.30 8.55 18.82
C SER A 286 -19.75 8.51 20.29
N ASN A 287 -18.90 7.99 21.18
CA ASN A 287 -19.21 7.82 22.61
C ASN A 287 -18.78 9.01 23.47
N ASP A 288 -17.54 9.50 23.28
CA ASP A 288 -16.88 10.55 24.06
C ASP A 288 -16.13 11.53 23.13
N PRO A 289 -16.80 12.54 22.54
CA PRO A 289 -16.19 13.43 21.54
C PRO A 289 -14.97 14.19 22.10
N ALA A 290 -14.99 14.57 23.38
CA ALA A 290 -13.88 15.27 24.04
C ALA A 290 -12.59 14.43 24.18
N ARG A 291 -12.62 13.11 23.89
CA ARG A 291 -11.45 12.21 23.93
C ARG A 291 -10.88 11.88 22.56
N ALA A 292 -11.46 12.38 21.47
CA ALA A 292 -10.95 12.19 20.12
C ALA A 292 -10.77 13.55 19.47
N CYS A 293 -9.59 13.81 18.91
CA CYS A 293 -9.34 15.03 18.14
C CYS A 293 -8.76 14.72 16.77
N TYR A 294 -9.04 15.58 15.80
CA TYR A 294 -8.50 15.51 14.46
C TYR A 294 -8.13 16.92 13.99
N GLY A 295 -7.16 17.02 13.08
CA GLY A 295 -6.62 18.29 12.64
C GLY A 295 -5.31 18.67 13.34
N PRO A 296 -4.37 19.31 12.62
CA PRO A 296 -3.01 19.53 13.11
C PRO A 296 -2.96 20.40 14.37
N LYS A 297 -3.73 21.49 14.41
CA LYS A 297 -3.78 22.40 15.58
C LYS A 297 -4.30 21.69 16.84
N HIS A 298 -5.40 20.94 16.72
CA HIS A 298 -6.00 20.23 17.85
C HIS A 298 -5.06 19.16 18.41
N VAL A 299 -4.39 18.41 17.54
CA VAL A 299 -3.42 17.38 17.96
C VAL A 299 -2.21 18.01 18.64
N GLU A 300 -1.75 19.17 18.19
CA GLU A 300 -0.63 19.89 18.82
C GLU A 300 -0.96 20.38 20.22
N VAL A 301 -2.12 21.02 20.41
CA VAL A 301 -2.58 21.45 21.74
C VAL A 301 -2.77 20.25 22.66
N ALA A 302 -3.32 19.15 22.15
CA ALA A 302 -3.45 17.91 22.91
C ALA A 302 -2.08 17.31 23.28
N HIS A 303 -1.08 17.46 22.41
CA HIS A 303 0.28 17.02 22.66
C HIS A 303 0.99 17.90 23.71
N GLU A 304 0.83 19.22 23.66
CA GLU A 304 1.34 20.15 24.69
C GLU A 304 0.79 19.82 26.09
N ARG A 305 -0.47 19.38 26.16
CA ARG A 305 -1.11 18.91 27.40
C ARG A 305 -0.79 17.45 27.75
N MET A 306 0.07 16.77 26.97
CA MET A 306 0.49 15.37 27.17
C MET A 306 -0.69 14.39 27.23
N ALA A 307 -1.78 14.71 26.53
CA ALA A 307 -3.02 13.95 26.57
C ALA A 307 -3.07 12.82 25.53
N VAL A 308 -2.17 12.81 24.54
CA VAL A 308 -2.22 11.86 23.42
C VAL A 308 -1.88 10.44 23.87
N GLN A 309 -2.83 9.50 23.68
CA GLN A 309 -2.63 8.07 23.88
C GLN A 309 -2.17 7.40 22.58
N THR A 310 -2.96 7.58 21.53
CA THR A 310 -2.74 6.95 20.22
C THR A 310 -2.78 8.03 19.15
N LEU A 311 -1.67 8.23 18.44
CA LEU A 311 -1.57 9.14 17.30
C LEU A 311 -1.80 8.34 16.01
N LEU A 312 -2.69 8.84 15.16
CA LEU A 312 -2.97 8.32 13.83
C LEU A 312 -2.51 9.38 12.82
N ILE A 313 -1.60 9.01 11.92
CA ILE A 313 -1.06 9.94 10.93
C ILE A 313 -0.89 9.26 9.58
N THR A 314 -1.21 9.95 8.49
CA THR A 314 -0.98 9.43 7.13
C THR A 314 0.45 9.67 6.67
N ASP A 315 0.95 8.77 5.83
CA ASP A 315 2.29 8.87 5.25
C ASP A 315 2.47 10.06 4.29
N GLU A 316 1.39 10.49 3.64
CA GLU A 316 1.36 11.65 2.74
C GLU A 316 1.83 12.95 3.41
N LEU A 317 1.52 13.16 4.70
CA LEU A 317 1.92 14.34 5.44
C LEU A 317 3.45 14.46 5.59
N PHE A 318 4.16 13.34 5.67
CA PHE A 318 5.63 13.32 5.72
C PHE A 318 6.28 13.57 4.36
N ARG A 319 5.51 13.50 3.28
CA ARG A 319 5.96 13.73 1.91
C ARG A 319 5.76 15.17 1.42
N SER A 320 5.10 16.03 2.21
CA SER A 320 4.91 17.43 1.85
C SER A 320 6.22 18.08 1.40
N CYS A 321 6.19 18.86 0.30
CA CYS A 321 7.37 19.53 -0.26
C CYS A 321 7.99 20.53 0.74
N ASP A 322 7.22 20.99 1.72
CA ASP A 322 7.72 21.85 2.78
C ASP A 322 8.51 21.03 3.82
N ILE A 323 9.81 21.31 3.88
CA ILE A 323 10.75 20.68 4.79
C ILE A 323 10.40 21.03 6.25
N ALA A 324 9.83 22.22 6.49
CA ALA A 324 9.47 22.67 7.83
C ALA A 324 8.29 21.87 8.40
N THR A 325 7.20 21.70 7.62
CA THR A 325 6.06 20.87 8.01
C THR A 325 6.46 19.42 8.25
N ARG A 326 7.31 18.84 7.38
CA ARG A 326 7.81 17.48 7.57
C ARG A 326 8.53 17.32 8.91
N LYS A 327 9.47 18.22 9.22
CA LYS A 327 10.21 18.18 10.50
C LYS A 327 9.28 18.33 11.70
N ARG A 328 8.25 19.17 11.59
CA ARG A 328 7.23 19.35 12.63
C ARG A 328 6.51 18.04 12.95
N TYR A 329 6.05 17.31 11.94
CA TYR A 329 5.37 16.02 12.16
C TYR A 329 6.33 14.91 12.63
N VAL A 330 7.57 14.88 12.15
CA VAL A 330 8.59 13.93 12.67
C VAL A 330 8.82 14.17 14.16
N ASN A 331 9.03 15.42 14.56
CA ASN A 331 9.21 15.80 15.97
C ASN A 331 7.96 15.47 16.81
N LEU A 332 6.75 15.68 16.27
CA LEU A 332 5.51 15.32 16.95
C LEU A 332 5.43 13.82 17.22
N VAL A 333 5.72 12.97 16.23
CA VAL A 333 5.71 11.51 16.40
C VAL A 333 6.75 11.07 17.42
N ASP A 334 7.97 11.59 17.33
CA ASP A 334 9.04 11.26 18.28
C ASP A 334 8.68 11.71 19.70
N SER A 335 8.06 12.88 19.85
CA SER A 335 7.63 13.40 21.15
C SER A 335 6.48 12.58 21.72
N VAL A 336 5.48 12.18 20.92
CA VAL A 336 4.40 11.29 21.37
C VAL A 336 4.94 9.94 21.82
N LYS A 337 5.90 9.36 21.09
CA LYS A 337 6.60 8.13 21.50
C LYS A 337 7.35 8.33 22.83
N ALA A 338 8.02 9.46 23.02
CA ALA A 338 8.71 9.80 24.26
C ALA A 338 7.75 9.98 25.45
N SER A 339 6.55 10.51 25.22
CA SER A 339 5.46 10.63 26.20
C SER A 339 4.79 9.29 26.56
N GLY A 340 5.23 8.18 25.94
CA GLY A 340 4.67 6.85 26.11
C GLY A 340 3.35 6.63 25.37
N GLY A 341 3.04 7.45 24.37
CA GLY A 341 1.94 7.22 23.43
C GLY A 341 2.34 6.28 22.30
N THR A 342 1.37 5.63 21.67
CA THR A 342 1.57 4.82 20.46
C THR A 342 1.30 5.66 19.22
N ALA A 343 2.15 5.53 18.19
CA ALA A 343 1.96 6.23 16.92
C ALA A 343 1.78 5.20 15.79
N HIS A 344 0.64 5.25 15.11
CA HIS A 344 0.34 4.44 13.94
C HIS A 344 0.41 5.29 12.68
N ILE A 345 1.27 4.87 11.75
CA ILE A 345 1.45 5.52 10.46
C ILE A 345 0.66 4.73 9.43
N PHE A 346 -0.39 5.35 8.91
CA PHE A 346 -1.28 4.82 7.90
C PHE A 346 -0.72 5.10 6.51
N SER A 347 -0.81 4.10 5.65
CA SER A 347 -0.53 4.29 4.23
C SER A 347 -1.74 4.90 3.54
N SER A 348 -1.53 6.01 2.84
CA SER A 348 -2.54 6.67 1.99
C SER A 348 -3.12 5.74 0.92
N MET A 349 -2.39 4.72 0.49
CA MET A 349 -2.82 3.73 -0.50
C MET A 349 -3.60 2.54 0.08
N HIS A 350 -3.83 2.53 1.39
CA HIS A 350 -4.65 1.54 2.08
C HIS A 350 -6.04 2.13 2.39
N VAL A 351 -7.06 1.27 2.45
CA VAL A 351 -8.46 1.70 2.66
C VAL A 351 -8.65 2.46 3.98
N SER A 352 -7.92 2.11 5.05
CA SER A 352 -7.94 2.88 6.30
C SER A 352 -7.28 4.25 6.17
N GLY A 353 -6.19 4.36 5.40
CA GLY A 353 -5.51 5.63 5.17
C GLY A 353 -6.32 6.61 4.33
N GLU A 354 -7.08 6.13 3.34
CA GLU A 354 -8.01 6.96 2.57
C GLU A 354 -9.06 7.63 3.48
N GLN A 355 -9.55 6.94 4.50
CA GLN A 355 -10.50 7.51 5.46
C GLN A 355 -9.85 8.55 6.37
N LEU A 356 -8.64 8.28 6.86
CA LEU A 356 -7.91 9.23 7.69
C LEU A 356 -7.50 10.48 6.90
N ALA A 357 -7.17 10.34 5.62
CA ALA A 357 -6.86 11.46 4.73
C ALA A 357 -8.07 12.41 4.56
N GLN A 358 -9.29 11.87 4.52
CA GLN A 358 -10.51 12.68 4.53
C GLN A 358 -10.68 13.50 5.82
N LEU A 359 -10.10 13.03 6.93
CA LEU A 359 -10.05 13.71 8.22
C LEU A 359 -8.74 14.48 8.41
N THR A 360 -8.30 15.23 7.39
CA THR A 360 -7.06 16.05 7.38
C THR A 360 -5.73 15.29 7.47
N GLY A 361 -5.77 13.95 7.52
CA GLY A 361 -4.58 13.08 7.57
C GLY A 361 -3.95 12.93 8.96
N ILE A 362 -4.44 13.64 9.98
CA ILE A 362 -3.95 13.54 11.35
C ILE A 362 -5.10 13.48 12.36
N ALA A 363 -5.04 12.49 13.24
CA ALA A 363 -6.00 12.32 14.32
C ALA A 363 -5.33 11.73 15.57
N ALA A 364 -5.93 11.92 16.72
CA ALA A 364 -5.43 11.37 17.97
C ALA A 364 -6.57 10.93 18.90
N ILE A 365 -6.32 9.84 19.63
CA ILE A 365 -7.12 9.38 20.76
C ILE A 365 -6.42 9.85 22.03
N LEU A 366 -7.18 10.46 22.94
CA LEU A 366 -6.69 11.06 24.17
C LEU A 366 -6.91 10.15 25.39
N ARG A 367 -5.98 10.24 26.35
CA ARG A 367 -6.01 9.55 27.65
C ARG A 367 -7.14 10.07 28.55
N PHE A 368 -7.39 11.38 28.48
CA PHE A 368 -8.40 12.09 29.26
C PHE A 368 -9.13 13.11 28.37
N PRO A 369 -10.38 13.45 28.69
CA PRO A 369 -11.17 14.38 27.89
C PRO A 369 -10.60 15.81 27.97
N LEU A 370 -10.57 16.48 26.82
CA LEU A 370 -10.16 17.88 26.68
C LEU A 370 -11.30 18.67 25.99
N PRO A 371 -12.27 19.20 26.77
CA PRO A 371 -13.43 19.90 26.21
C PRO A 371 -13.06 21.21 25.50
N ASP A 372 -11.99 21.90 25.95
CA ASP A 372 -11.56 23.19 25.39
C ASP A 372 -11.02 23.12 23.95
N LEU A 373 -10.88 21.92 23.37
CA LEU A 373 -10.35 21.75 22.01
C LEU A 373 -11.36 22.13 20.93
N GLU A 374 -12.66 22.07 21.22
CA GLU A 374 -13.72 22.44 20.26
C GLU A 374 -13.81 23.97 20.04
N ASP A 375 -13.36 24.75 21.03
CA ASP A 375 -13.37 26.22 21.00
C ASP A 375 -12.15 26.83 20.28
N LEU A 376 -11.15 26.01 19.95
CA LEU A 376 -9.99 26.43 19.16
C LEU A 376 -10.39 26.45 17.68
N GLU A 377 -10.61 27.65 17.13
CA GLU A 377 -10.94 27.81 15.71
C GLU A 377 -9.91 27.10 14.79
N MET A 378 -10.44 26.33 13.84
CA MET A 378 -9.70 25.52 12.86
C MET A 378 -8.59 26.26 12.12
#